data_AF-A0A7S1QQU9-F1
#
_entry.id   AF-A0A7S1QQU9-F1
#
_cell.length_a   1.000
_cell.length_b   1.000
_cell.length_c   1.000
_cell.angle_alpha   90.00
_cell.angle_beta   90.00
_cell.angle_gamma   90.00
#
_symmetry.space_group_name_H-M   'P 1'
#
loop_
_entity.id
_entity.type
_entity.pdbx_description
1 polymer ?
#
loop_
_entity_poly.entity_id
_entity_poly.type
_entity_poly.pdbx_seq_one_letter_code
_entity_poly.pdbx_strand_id
1 'polypeptide(L)'
;VSKSWGARARRQVVRFLRDCTQRGAGMPLKDDFERDGFLLVKGFASRDECKGLQGRMHELIGKWDPDQTLAPVFVTDEKQQLQNQGRSDYFLDSADRIHFFLEKGAAGEDGKLKPSVTKERSLNKVGHGLHVADDAFRSYSHSEKVSSLVEQLGYKDAVVPQSMYIFKQPEIGGEVTSHQDSSFL
;
A
#
# COMPACT_ATOMS: atom_id res chain seq x y z
N VAL A 1 16.18 -22.66 -39.54
CA VAL A 1 15.52 -23.43 -38.45
C VAL A 1 15.25 -22.47 -37.30
N SER A 2 14.09 -21.80 -37.32
CA SER A 2 13.63 -20.91 -36.26
C SER A 2 12.74 -21.71 -35.31
N LYS A 3 13.01 -21.66 -34.01
CA LYS A 3 12.02 -22.01 -32.99
C LYS A 3 12.06 -20.98 -31.87
N SER A 4 10.92 -20.32 -31.75
CA SER A 4 10.53 -19.36 -30.75
C SER A 4 10.54 -19.95 -29.34
N TRP A 5 11.14 -19.23 -28.40
CA TRP A 5 10.90 -19.39 -26.96
C TRP A 5 10.12 -18.17 -26.49
N GLY A 6 8.81 -18.19 -26.77
CA GLY A 6 7.86 -17.19 -26.31
C GLY A 6 6.85 -17.82 -25.36
N ALA A 7 6.61 -17.13 -24.24
CA ALA A 7 5.43 -17.28 -23.38
C ALA A 7 5.27 -18.63 -22.65
N ARG A 8 6.09 -18.89 -21.61
CA ARG A 8 5.70 -19.89 -20.60
C ARG A 8 6.12 -19.62 -19.14
N ALA A 9 6.50 -18.39 -18.79
CA ALA A 9 6.98 -18.05 -17.44
C ALA A 9 6.07 -17.09 -16.64
N ARG A 10 4.76 -16.99 -16.95
CA ARG A 10 3.84 -16.04 -16.25
C ARG A 10 2.60 -16.66 -15.59
N ARG A 11 2.61 -17.95 -15.20
CA ARG A 11 1.42 -18.60 -14.60
C ARG A 11 1.70 -19.57 -13.43
N GLN A 12 2.67 -19.30 -12.56
CA GLN A 12 2.96 -20.25 -11.47
C GLN A 12 3.00 -19.72 -10.04
N VAL A 13 2.67 -18.44 -9.78
CA VAL A 13 2.66 -17.93 -8.39
C VAL A 13 1.26 -17.91 -7.74
N VAL A 14 0.17 -18.10 -8.50
CA VAL A 14 -1.21 -18.06 -7.96
C VAL A 14 -1.83 -19.46 -7.92
N ARG A 15 -1.23 -20.43 -7.21
CA ARG A 15 -1.80 -21.78 -7.11
C ARG A 15 -2.01 -22.32 -5.69
N PHE A 16 -1.81 -21.51 -4.65
CA PHE A 16 -1.96 -21.95 -3.26
C PHE A 16 -2.79 -21.02 -2.36
N LEU A 17 -3.52 -20.05 -2.91
CA LEU A 17 -4.46 -19.26 -2.09
C LEU A 17 -5.80 -20.00 -2.04
N ARG A 18 -6.13 -20.58 -0.89
CA ARG A 18 -7.42 -21.23 -0.66
C ARG A 18 -8.51 -20.15 -0.65
N ASP A 19 -9.47 -20.27 -1.55
CA ASP A 19 -10.60 -19.34 -1.63
C ASP A 19 -11.60 -19.64 -0.51
N CYS A 20 -11.78 -18.70 0.42
CA CYS A 20 -12.73 -18.85 1.52
C CYS A 20 -14.20 -18.65 1.09
N THR A 21 -14.45 -18.10 -0.10
CA THR A 21 -15.82 -17.86 -0.61
C THR A 21 -16.51 -19.12 -1.16
N GLN A 22 -15.77 -20.22 -1.37
CA GLN A 22 -16.30 -21.48 -1.89
C GLN A 22 -16.68 -22.50 -0.80
N ARG A 23 -16.85 -22.08 0.46
CA ARG A 23 -17.07 -23.01 1.57
C ARG A 23 -18.51 -23.03 2.08
N GLY A 24 -18.99 -24.23 2.38
CA GLY A 24 -20.19 -24.44 3.19
C GLY A 24 -20.00 -23.87 4.60
N ALA A 25 -21.09 -23.37 5.18
CA ALA A 25 -21.11 -22.77 6.51
C ALA A 25 -20.47 -23.70 7.56
N GLY A 26 -19.37 -23.29 8.20
CA GLY A 26 -18.91 -23.96 9.43
C GLY A 26 -17.42 -23.98 9.79
N MET A 27 -16.46 -23.62 8.91
CA MET A 27 -15.06 -23.49 9.33
C MET A 27 -14.71 -22.03 9.66
N PRO A 28 -14.19 -21.73 10.87
CA PRO A 28 -13.86 -20.35 11.27
C PRO A 28 -12.76 -19.76 10.39
N LEU A 29 -12.94 -18.52 9.92
CA LEU A 29 -11.90 -17.76 9.20
C LEU A 29 -10.58 -17.67 10.00
N LYS A 30 -10.72 -17.65 11.33
CA LYS A 30 -9.64 -17.63 12.31
C LYS A 30 -8.66 -18.79 12.16
N ASP A 31 -9.15 -20.03 12.00
CA ASP A 31 -8.28 -21.21 11.98
C ASP A 31 -7.37 -21.25 10.74
N ASP A 32 -7.88 -20.83 9.59
CA ASP A 32 -7.07 -20.70 8.37
C ASP A 32 -6.05 -19.57 8.49
N PHE A 33 -6.46 -18.43 9.04
CA PHE A 33 -5.58 -17.29 9.25
C PHE A 33 -4.45 -17.63 10.23
N GLU A 34 -4.75 -18.32 11.33
CA GLU A 34 -3.76 -18.76 12.31
C GLU A 34 -2.80 -19.81 11.74
N ARG A 35 -3.28 -20.72 10.89
CA ARG A 35 -2.44 -21.74 10.25
C ARG A 35 -1.50 -21.14 9.20
N ASP A 36 -2.02 -20.29 8.32
CA ASP A 36 -1.31 -19.85 7.11
C ASP A 36 -0.61 -18.49 7.27
N GLY A 37 -0.98 -17.70 8.30
CA GLY A 37 -0.49 -16.34 8.53
C GLY A 37 -1.11 -15.28 7.60
N PHE A 38 -2.04 -15.66 6.72
CA PHE A 38 -2.77 -14.76 5.84
C PHE A 38 -4.13 -15.36 5.44
N LEU A 39 -5.02 -14.53 4.87
CA LEU A 39 -6.35 -14.96 4.40
C LEU A 39 -6.71 -14.29 3.07
N LEU A 40 -7.29 -15.05 2.12
CA LEU A 40 -7.86 -14.50 0.88
C LEU A 40 -9.39 -14.35 1.01
N VAL A 41 -9.86 -13.11 1.13
CA VAL A 41 -11.30 -12.77 1.15
C VAL A 41 -11.69 -12.12 -0.17
N LYS A 42 -12.25 -12.89 -1.10
CA LYS A 42 -12.64 -12.37 -2.41
C LYS A 42 -13.87 -11.46 -2.29
N GLY A 43 -13.88 -10.38 -3.07
CA GLY A 43 -15.01 -9.46 -3.14
C GLY A 43 -15.27 -8.67 -1.86
N PHE A 44 -14.28 -8.56 -0.96
CA PHE A 44 -14.42 -7.83 0.29
C PHE A 44 -14.69 -6.32 0.08
N ALA A 45 -14.03 -5.72 -0.90
CA ALA A 45 -14.35 -4.38 -1.40
C ALA A 45 -15.23 -4.48 -2.65
N SER A 46 -16.33 -3.73 -2.64
CA SER A 46 -17.17 -3.53 -3.82
C SER A 46 -16.45 -2.68 -4.87
N ARG A 47 -16.94 -2.75 -6.11
CA ARG A 47 -16.39 -1.93 -7.20
C ARG A 47 -16.55 -0.43 -6.93
N ASP A 48 -17.63 -0.03 -6.28
CA ASP A 48 -17.91 1.39 -6.01
C ASP A 48 -17.04 1.92 -4.88
N GLU A 49 -16.77 1.13 -3.83
CA GLU A 49 -15.78 1.48 -2.82
C GLU A 49 -14.38 1.63 -3.42
N CYS A 50 -13.95 0.69 -4.28
CA CYS A 50 -12.68 0.78 -4.97
C CYS A 50 -12.59 2.06 -5.82
N LYS A 51 -13.62 2.36 -6.61
CA LYS A 51 -13.68 3.60 -7.41
C LYS A 51 -13.70 4.85 -6.54
N GLY A 52 -14.42 4.83 -5.42
CA GLY A 52 -14.50 5.94 -4.47
C GLY A 52 -13.14 6.27 -3.87
N LEU A 53 -12.42 5.26 -3.37
CA LEU A 53 -11.07 5.45 -2.81
C LEU A 53 -10.05 5.87 -3.88
N GLN A 54 -10.14 5.32 -5.10
CA GLN A 54 -9.31 5.74 -6.23
C GLN A 54 -9.58 7.20 -6.64
N GLY A 55 -10.84 7.58 -6.76
CA GLY A 55 -11.26 8.95 -7.06
C GLY A 55 -10.76 9.91 -6.00
N ARG A 56 -10.92 9.55 -4.72
CA ARG A 56 -10.43 10.37 -3.63
C ARG A 56 -8.91 10.53 -3.64
N MET A 57 -8.16 9.46 -3.92
CA MET A 57 -6.71 9.55 -4.07
C MET A 57 -6.31 10.48 -5.22
N HIS A 58 -7.01 10.44 -6.36
CA HIS A 58 -6.76 11.40 -7.45
C HIS A 58 -6.99 12.86 -7.02
N GLU A 59 -8.02 13.15 -6.21
CA GLU A 59 -8.24 14.49 -5.67
C GLU A 59 -7.11 14.94 -4.74
N LEU A 60 -6.66 14.04 -3.84
CA LEU A 60 -5.55 14.32 -2.93
C LEU A 60 -4.27 14.62 -3.71
N ILE A 61 -3.96 13.83 -4.73
CA ILE A 61 -2.81 14.07 -5.61
C ILE A 61 -2.99 15.39 -6.35
N GLY A 62 -4.19 15.69 -6.86
CA GLY A 62 -4.49 16.94 -7.56
C GLY A 62 -4.13 18.17 -6.74
N LYS A 63 -4.47 18.16 -5.44
CA LYS A 63 -4.19 19.24 -4.48
C LYS A 63 -2.75 19.27 -3.97
N TRP A 64 -2.03 18.16 -4.07
CA TRP A 64 -0.66 18.05 -3.59
C TRP A 64 0.31 18.83 -4.49
N ASP A 65 1.19 19.62 -3.85
CA ASP A 65 2.27 20.36 -4.50
C ASP A 65 3.64 19.72 -4.16
N PRO A 66 4.31 19.09 -5.15
CA PRO A 66 5.60 18.44 -4.95
C PRO A 66 6.76 19.41 -4.71
N ASP A 67 6.60 20.72 -4.96
CA ASP A 67 7.64 21.71 -4.70
C ASP A 67 7.57 22.24 -3.25
N GLN A 68 6.40 22.18 -2.61
CA GLN A 68 6.20 22.62 -1.22
C GLN A 68 6.49 21.52 -0.20
N THR A 69 6.35 20.27 -0.60
CA THR A 69 6.77 19.12 0.19
C THR A 69 8.07 18.64 -0.41
N LEU A 70 9.20 18.77 0.29
CA LEU A 70 10.43 18.07 -0.07
C LEU A 70 10.19 16.56 0.07
N ALA A 71 9.41 15.99 -0.86
CA ALA A 71 8.87 14.65 -0.79
C ALA A 71 10.04 13.67 -0.83
N PRO A 72 10.39 13.03 0.30
CA PRO A 72 11.62 12.27 0.36
C PRO A 72 11.51 11.05 -0.56
N VAL A 73 12.57 10.83 -1.32
CA VAL A 73 12.77 9.59 -2.08
C VAL A 73 12.86 8.44 -1.08
N PHE A 74 11.94 7.48 -1.15
CA PHE A 74 12.00 6.30 -0.28
C PHE A 74 13.19 5.43 -0.69
N VAL A 75 14.12 5.20 0.24
CA VAL A 75 15.28 4.33 0.03
C VAL A 75 15.39 3.33 1.18
N THR A 76 15.56 2.05 0.84
CA THR A 76 15.68 0.92 1.75
C THR A 76 17.11 0.64 2.24
N ASP A 77 18.08 1.50 1.94
CA ASP A 77 19.49 1.34 2.33
C ASP A 77 19.82 2.18 3.58
N GLU A 78 20.25 1.51 4.66
CA GLU A 78 20.59 2.09 5.97
C GLU A 78 21.63 3.21 5.89
N LYS A 79 22.61 3.13 4.98
CA LYS A 79 23.64 4.17 4.85
C LYS A 79 23.12 5.48 4.26
N GLN A 80 22.11 5.41 3.38
CA GLN A 80 21.47 6.60 2.82
C GLN A 80 20.40 7.18 3.75
N GLN A 81 19.87 6.41 4.70
CA GLN A 81 18.96 6.96 5.72
C GLN A 81 19.69 7.92 6.67
N LEU A 82 20.95 7.65 7.05
CA LEU A 82 21.73 8.49 7.96
C LEU A 82 22.14 9.85 7.39
N GLN A 83 22.41 9.97 6.08
CA GLN A 83 22.77 11.25 5.44
C GLN A 83 21.56 12.19 5.25
N ASN A 84 20.37 11.71 5.55
CA ASN A 84 19.11 12.34 5.23
C ASN A 84 18.35 12.77 6.49
N GLN A 85 19.02 13.25 7.54
CA GLN A 85 18.39 13.50 8.85
C GLN A 85 17.17 14.45 8.82
N GLY A 86 17.02 15.35 7.83
CA GLY A 86 15.76 16.10 7.59
C GLY A 86 14.58 15.28 7.03
N ARG A 87 14.83 14.03 6.60
CA ARG A 87 13.83 13.03 6.16
C ARG A 87 13.24 12.24 7.33
N SER A 88 13.92 12.18 8.48
CA SER A 88 13.41 11.49 9.68
C SER A 88 12.15 12.19 10.17
N ASP A 89 12.17 13.53 10.23
CA ASP A 89 11.01 14.30 10.71
C ASP A 89 9.82 14.17 9.77
N TYR A 90 10.00 14.26 8.44
CA TYR A 90 8.88 14.08 7.50
C TYR A 90 8.29 12.67 7.53
N PHE A 91 9.11 11.63 7.72
CA PHE A 91 8.61 10.26 7.84
C PHE A 91 7.94 10.04 9.20
N LEU A 92 8.53 10.49 10.30
CA LEU A 92 7.95 10.34 11.64
C LEU A 92 6.65 11.17 11.80
N ASP A 93 6.63 12.40 11.28
CA ASP A 93 5.46 13.29 11.25
C ASP A 93 4.33 12.78 10.34
N SER A 94 4.61 11.79 9.48
CA SER A 94 3.58 11.23 8.61
C SER A 94 2.63 10.27 9.32
N ALA A 95 2.91 9.92 10.58
CA ALA A 95 2.17 8.91 11.34
C ALA A 95 0.65 9.20 11.39
N ASP A 96 0.27 10.46 11.60
CA ASP A 96 -1.12 10.93 11.67
C ASP A 96 -1.51 11.89 10.53
N ARG A 97 -0.63 12.06 9.53
CA ARG A 97 -0.81 12.98 8.38
C ARG A 97 -0.81 12.26 7.03
N ILE A 98 -1.13 13.00 5.97
CA ILE A 98 -1.10 12.54 4.58
C ILE A 98 0.16 13.07 3.90
N HIS A 99 1.16 12.22 3.78
CA HIS A 99 2.43 12.49 3.12
C HIS A 99 2.57 11.66 1.85
N PHE A 100 3.31 12.22 0.88
CA PHE A 100 3.49 11.66 -0.46
C PHE A 100 4.94 11.19 -0.61
N PHE A 101 5.13 9.96 -1.07
CA PHE A 101 6.45 9.34 -1.20
C PHE A 101 6.72 8.98 -2.66
N LEU A 102 7.82 9.50 -3.20
CA LEU A 102 8.19 9.33 -4.60
C LEU A 102 8.88 7.98 -4.85
N GLU A 103 8.70 7.46 -6.06
CA GLU A 103 9.51 6.37 -6.60
C GLU A 103 10.97 6.81 -6.72
N LYS A 104 11.90 5.89 -6.43
CA LYS A 104 13.35 6.16 -6.49
C LYS A 104 13.80 6.69 -7.85
N GLY A 105 13.17 6.20 -8.93
CA GLY A 105 13.48 6.62 -10.30
C GLY A 105 12.86 7.96 -10.72
N ALA A 106 11.90 8.49 -9.95
CA ALA A 106 11.11 9.66 -10.34
C ALA A 106 11.70 10.98 -9.83
N ALA A 107 12.60 10.95 -8.86
CA ALA A 107 13.31 12.14 -8.37
C ALA A 107 14.70 12.29 -9.04
N GLY A 108 15.09 13.54 -9.31
CA GLY A 108 16.43 13.94 -9.74
C GLY A 108 17.45 13.92 -8.61
N GLU A 109 18.70 14.26 -8.92
CA GLU A 109 19.78 14.34 -7.93
C GLU A 109 19.57 15.44 -6.88
N ASP A 110 18.80 16.47 -7.24
CA ASP A 110 18.37 17.57 -6.37
C ASP A 110 17.16 17.19 -5.48
N GLY A 111 16.67 15.96 -5.57
CA GLY A 111 15.49 15.48 -4.85
C GLY A 111 14.16 15.96 -5.40
N LYS A 112 14.15 16.72 -6.50
CA LYS A 112 12.93 17.21 -7.14
C LYS A 112 12.38 16.21 -8.15
N LEU A 113 11.11 16.36 -8.48
CA LEU A 113 10.46 15.56 -9.52
C LEU A 113 11.18 15.76 -10.87
N LYS A 114 11.53 14.66 -11.55
CA LYS A 114 12.10 14.73 -12.90
C LYS A 114 11.08 15.34 -13.87
N PRO A 115 11.47 16.29 -14.74
CA PRO A 115 10.56 16.88 -15.73
C PRO A 115 9.91 15.88 -16.69
N SER A 116 10.49 14.68 -16.84
CA SER A 116 9.98 13.62 -17.70
C SER A 116 8.92 12.72 -17.06
N VAL A 117 8.59 12.91 -15.77
CA VAL A 117 7.63 12.08 -15.03
C VAL A 117 6.51 12.96 -14.47
N THR A 118 5.26 12.57 -14.69
CA THR A 118 4.13 13.30 -14.11
C THR A 118 4.05 13.07 -12.61
N LYS A 119 3.43 14.03 -11.90
CA LYS A 119 3.19 13.95 -10.46
C LYS A 119 2.53 12.64 -10.05
N GLU A 120 1.49 12.22 -10.79
CA GLU A 120 0.74 10.99 -10.54
C GLU A 120 1.61 9.76 -10.75
N ARG A 121 2.42 9.72 -11.82
CA ARG A 121 3.30 8.58 -12.14
C ARG A 121 4.51 8.49 -11.23
N SER A 122 4.88 9.57 -10.55
CA SER A 122 6.04 9.60 -9.67
C SER A 122 5.81 8.97 -8.30
N LEU A 123 4.55 8.70 -7.91
CA LEU A 123 4.22 8.27 -6.56
C LEU A 123 4.41 6.76 -6.40
N ASN A 124 5.15 6.38 -5.35
CA ASN A 124 5.25 5.01 -4.86
C ASN A 124 4.09 4.69 -3.91
N LYS A 125 3.91 5.55 -2.92
CA LYS A 125 2.88 5.42 -1.89
C LYS A 125 2.45 6.78 -1.33
N VAL A 126 1.29 6.77 -0.67
CA VAL A 126 0.79 7.87 0.19
C VAL A 126 0.46 7.27 1.56
N GLY A 127 0.86 7.94 2.63
CA GLY A 127 0.70 7.46 4.00
C GLY A 127 1.12 8.52 5.04
N HIS A 128 1.11 8.23 6.34
CA HIS A 128 0.67 6.99 6.96
C HIS A 128 -0.66 7.14 7.71
N GLY A 129 -1.18 8.36 7.80
CA GLY A 129 -2.41 8.71 8.50
C GLY A 129 -3.68 8.81 7.64
N LEU A 130 -3.76 8.22 6.44
CA LEU A 130 -4.98 8.29 5.60
C LEU A 130 -6.26 7.89 6.36
N HIS A 131 -6.20 6.83 7.16
CA HIS A 131 -7.31 6.34 7.99
C HIS A 131 -7.75 7.29 9.12
N VAL A 132 -6.95 8.30 9.44
CA VAL A 132 -7.26 9.34 10.44
C VAL A 132 -7.59 10.67 9.76
N ALA A 133 -6.78 11.08 8.80
CA ALA A 133 -6.77 12.41 8.22
C ALA A 133 -7.68 12.60 6.99
N ASP A 134 -8.18 11.53 6.37
CA ASP A 134 -9.12 11.61 5.25
C ASP A 134 -10.42 10.84 5.51
N ASP A 135 -11.56 11.51 5.33
CA ASP A 135 -12.87 10.96 5.65
C ASP A 135 -13.23 9.71 4.85
N ALA A 136 -12.84 9.61 3.57
CA ALA A 136 -13.19 8.45 2.75
C ALA A 136 -12.39 7.21 3.17
N PHE A 137 -11.09 7.38 3.41
CA PHE A 137 -10.23 6.30 3.91
C PHE A 137 -10.60 5.91 5.34
N ARG A 138 -10.89 6.88 6.21
CA ARG A 138 -11.40 6.65 7.56
C ARG A 138 -12.71 5.87 7.55
N SER A 139 -13.69 6.30 6.76
CA SER A 139 -14.98 5.62 6.65
C SER A 139 -14.84 4.17 6.18
N TYR A 140 -13.91 3.90 5.25
CA TYR A 140 -13.67 2.54 4.79
C TYR A 140 -12.97 1.69 5.86
N SER A 141 -11.88 2.19 6.46
CA SER A 141 -11.09 1.48 7.47
C SER A 141 -11.87 1.17 8.74
N HIS A 142 -12.87 2.00 9.08
CA HIS A 142 -13.75 1.82 10.24
C HIS A 142 -15.14 1.29 9.87
N SER A 143 -15.34 0.78 8.64
CA SER A 143 -16.62 0.23 8.22
C SER A 143 -16.97 -1.07 8.96
N GLU A 144 -18.26 -1.36 9.10
CA GLU A 144 -18.76 -2.57 9.77
C GLU A 144 -18.15 -3.86 9.21
N LYS A 145 -17.96 -3.94 7.89
CA LYS A 145 -17.35 -5.11 7.26
C LYS A 145 -15.88 -5.33 7.69
N VAL A 146 -15.14 -4.24 7.94
CA VAL A 146 -13.76 -4.32 8.43
C VAL A 146 -13.79 -4.74 9.88
N SER A 147 -14.54 -4.04 10.74
CA SER A 147 -14.62 -4.38 12.17
C SER A 147 -15.09 -5.82 12.39
N SER A 148 -16.17 -6.24 11.72
CA SER A 148 -16.68 -7.62 11.79
C SER A 148 -15.68 -8.66 11.30
N LEU A 149 -14.82 -8.34 10.31
CA LEU A 149 -13.76 -9.25 9.89
C LEU A 149 -12.70 -9.39 11.00
N VAL A 150 -12.25 -8.28 11.59
CA VAL A 150 -11.22 -8.33 12.64
C VAL A 150 -11.74 -9.04 13.90
N GLU A 151 -13.01 -8.85 14.25
CA GLU A 151 -13.69 -9.58 15.33
C GLU A 151 -13.77 -11.09 15.04
N GLN A 152 -14.11 -11.49 13.80
CA GLN A 152 -14.14 -12.89 13.39
C GLN A 152 -12.76 -13.55 13.43
N LEU A 153 -11.69 -12.76 13.26
CA LEU A 153 -10.31 -13.22 13.43
C LEU A 153 -9.89 -13.29 14.92
N GLY A 154 -10.73 -12.83 15.85
CA GLY A 154 -10.54 -12.97 17.30
C GLY A 154 -9.88 -11.77 17.97
N TYR A 155 -9.76 -10.63 17.29
CA TYR A 155 -9.28 -9.40 17.91
C TYR A 155 -10.39 -8.77 18.77
N LYS A 156 -10.02 -8.20 19.93
CA LYS A 156 -10.97 -7.61 20.89
C LYS A 156 -10.99 -6.08 20.81
N ASP A 157 -9.84 -5.46 21.06
CA ASP A 157 -9.67 -4.00 21.06
C ASP A 157 -8.79 -3.60 19.88
N ALA A 158 -9.24 -3.93 18.67
CA ALA A 158 -8.46 -3.68 17.45
C ALA A 158 -8.32 -2.17 17.19
N VAL A 159 -7.08 -1.74 16.94
CA VAL A 159 -6.75 -0.38 16.51
C VAL A 159 -6.12 -0.42 15.12
N VAL A 160 -6.23 0.69 14.39
CA VAL A 160 -5.55 0.86 13.09
C VAL A 160 -4.28 1.66 13.35
N PRO A 161 -3.08 1.05 13.35
CA PRO A 161 -1.85 1.78 13.65
C PRO A 161 -1.33 2.59 12.46
N GLN A 162 -1.73 2.22 11.24
CA GLN A 162 -1.18 2.78 10.01
C GLN A 162 -2.09 2.52 8.81
N SER A 163 -2.02 3.39 7.81
CA SER A 163 -2.63 3.17 6.50
C SER A 163 -1.78 3.72 5.37
N MET A 164 -1.68 2.96 4.27
CA MET A 164 -0.98 3.39 3.07
C MET A 164 -1.83 3.13 1.83
N TYR A 165 -1.67 3.98 0.82
CA TYR A 165 -2.11 3.71 -0.55
C TYR A 165 -0.88 3.42 -1.40
N ILE A 166 -0.83 2.25 -2.06
CA ILE A 166 0.33 1.80 -2.84
C ILE A 166 -0.03 1.79 -4.33
N PHE A 167 0.72 2.51 -5.17
CA PHE A 167 0.36 2.73 -6.58
C PHE A 167 0.83 1.61 -7.51
N LYS A 168 2.03 1.06 -7.27
CA LYS A 168 2.70 0.10 -8.18
C LYS A 168 2.67 0.56 -9.64
N GLN A 169 3.31 1.70 -9.88
CA GLN A 169 3.33 2.35 -11.19
C GLN A 169 3.85 1.40 -12.29
N PRO A 170 3.26 1.44 -13.49
CA PRO A 170 3.81 0.72 -14.64
C PRO A 170 5.26 1.13 -14.89
N GLU A 171 6.11 0.15 -15.18
CA GLU A 171 7.54 0.26 -15.58
C GLU A 171 8.50 0.69 -14.45
N ILE A 172 8.09 1.62 -13.59
CA ILE A 172 8.97 2.23 -12.57
C ILE A 172 8.59 1.87 -11.13
N GLY A 173 7.50 1.13 -10.93
CA GLY A 173 7.03 0.74 -9.61
C GLY A 173 8.06 -0.10 -8.87
N GLY A 174 8.58 0.42 -7.75
CA GLY A 174 9.61 -0.23 -6.95
C GLY A 174 9.20 -1.63 -6.46
N GLU A 175 10.16 -2.56 -6.47
CA GLU A 175 9.99 -3.87 -5.83
C GLU A 175 9.78 -3.71 -4.32
N VAL A 176 8.97 -4.59 -3.75
CA VAL A 176 8.89 -4.77 -2.30
C VAL A 176 9.50 -6.13 -2.01
N THR A 177 10.67 -6.13 -1.39
CA THR A 177 11.40 -7.36 -1.03
C THR A 177 10.67 -8.10 0.08
N SER A 178 10.99 -9.39 0.29
CA SER A 178 10.44 -10.16 1.40
C SER A 178 10.77 -9.50 2.74
N HIS A 179 9.76 -9.33 3.60
CA HIS A 179 9.87 -8.72 4.91
C HIS A 179 8.70 -9.16 5.81
N GLN A 180 8.74 -8.77 7.09
CA GLN A 180 7.64 -8.92 8.05
C GLN A 180 7.26 -7.55 8.59
N ASP A 181 5.96 -7.24 8.60
CA ASP A 181 5.47 -5.91 9.03
C ASP A 181 5.80 -5.61 10.49
N SER A 182 5.85 -6.62 11.36
CA SER A 182 6.22 -6.49 12.77
C SER A 182 7.65 -5.99 13.01
N SER A 183 8.51 -6.00 11.99
CA SER A 183 9.86 -5.43 12.09
C SER A 183 9.89 -3.91 12.01
N PHE A 184 8.76 -3.28 11.65
CA PHE A 184 8.66 -1.84 11.37
C PHE A 184 7.58 -1.11 12.18
N LEU A 185 6.79 -1.84 12.98
CA LEU A 185 5.73 -1.32 13.84
C LEU A 185 6.16 -1.30 15.31
#